data_AF-M6D834-F1
#
_entry.id   AF-M6D834-F1
#
_cell.length_a   1.000
_cell.length_b   1.000
_cell.length_c   1.000
_cell.angle_alpha   90.00
_cell.angle_beta   90.00
_cell.angle_gamma   90.00
#
_symmetry.space_group_name_H-M   'P 1'
#
loop_
_entity.id
_entity.type
_entity.pdbx_description
1 polymer ?
#
loop_
_entity_poly.entity_id
_entity_poly.type
_entity_poly.pdbx_seq_one_letter_code
_entity_poly.pdbx_strand_id
1 'polypeptide(L)'
;MKIQFFVGLISILSLFPFTLSSFSAEEETKLIEKALVESLTTQEQKEAFKKYLTNLSKKKRNEASHLRELASSEPNHSGARKKKLIELAVQLEKEASIHEETLKTLQQSQVQ
;
A
#
# COMPACT_ATOMS: atom_id res chain seq x y z
N MET A 1 40.56 7.04 -1.01
CA MET A 1 39.50 7.23 0.01
C MET A 1 38.06 6.98 -0.46
N LYS A 2 37.75 6.81 -1.76
CA LYS A 2 36.34 6.65 -2.20
C LYS A 2 35.77 5.24 -2.00
N ILE A 3 36.58 4.20 -2.16
CA ILE A 3 36.13 2.79 -2.09
C ILE A 3 35.85 2.36 -0.65
N GLN A 4 36.63 2.86 0.33
CA GLN A 4 36.38 2.58 1.75
C GLN A 4 35.04 3.15 2.24
N PHE A 5 34.56 4.25 1.64
CA PHE A 5 33.24 4.80 1.92
C PHE A 5 32.12 3.89 1.41
N PHE A 6 32.26 3.34 0.20
CA PHE A 6 31.31 2.37 -0.35
C PHE A 6 31.27 1.07 0.45
N VAL A 7 32.42 0.55 0.87
CA VAL A 7 32.48 -0.65 1.70
C VAL A 7 31.86 -0.40 3.07
N GLY A 8 32.12 0.75 3.69
CA GLY A 8 31.46 1.16 4.93
C GLY A 8 29.94 1.29 4.79
N LEU A 9 29.46 1.88 3.70
CA LEU A 9 28.02 2.03 3.42
C LEU A 9 27.33 0.68 3.22
N ILE A 10 27.96 -0.25 2.50
CA ILE A 10 27.45 -1.61 2.29
C ILE A 10 27.44 -2.40 3.60
N SER A 11 28.47 -2.24 4.44
CA SER A 11 28.51 -2.86 5.77
C SER A 11 27.44 -2.30 6.71
N ILE A 12 27.14 -1.01 6.67
CA ILE A 12 26.04 -0.41 7.46
C ILE A 12 24.67 -0.94 6.97
N LEU A 13 24.45 -1.07 5.65
CA LEU A 13 23.23 -1.68 5.12
C LEU A 13 23.07 -3.15 5.54
N SER A 14 24.17 -3.89 5.65
CA SER A 14 24.15 -5.30 6.08
C SER A 14 23.87 -5.50 7.59
N LEU A 15 24.02 -4.43 8.38
CA LEU A 15 23.72 -4.40 9.82
C LEU A 15 22.27 -4.01 10.12
N PHE A 16 21.44 -3.79 9.09
CA PHE A 16 19.99 -3.81 9.21
C PHE A 16 19.47 -5.20 8.81
N PRO A 17 19.58 -6.23 9.67
CA PRO A 17 18.62 -7.31 9.56
C PRO A 17 17.27 -6.63 9.78
N PHE A 18 16.43 -6.66 8.77
CA PHE A 18 15.10 -6.08 8.73
C PHE A 18 14.29 -6.69 9.88
N THR A 19 14.45 -6.15 11.09
CA THR A 19 13.55 -6.38 12.22
C THR A 19 12.31 -5.56 11.90
N LEU A 20 11.54 -6.06 10.92
CA LEU A 20 10.14 -5.71 10.68
C LEU A 20 9.32 -6.25 11.85
N SER A 21 9.59 -5.74 13.05
CA SER A 21 8.71 -5.93 14.18
C SER A 21 7.58 -4.92 14.04
N SER A 22 6.41 -5.45 13.66
CA SER A 22 5.10 -4.99 14.13
C SER A 22 4.59 -3.61 13.67
N PHE A 23 4.88 -3.16 12.45
CA PHE A 23 3.97 -2.20 11.80
C PHE A 23 2.85 -2.97 11.12
N SER A 24 1.60 -2.51 11.30
CA SER A 24 0.49 -3.00 10.48
C SER A 24 0.84 -2.73 9.02
N ALA A 25 0.56 -3.67 8.10
CA ALA A 25 0.72 -3.46 6.66
C ALA A 25 0.01 -2.17 6.19
N GLU A 26 -1.04 -1.74 6.90
CA GLU A 26 -1.71 -0.46 6.73
C GLU A 26 -0.78 0.75 6.99
N GLU A 27 -0.06 0.73 8.10
CA GLU A 27 0.82 1.82 8.53
C GLU A 27 2.06 1.90 7.62
N GLU A 28 2.62 0.75 7.25
CA GLU A 28 3.72 0.67 6.29
C GLU A 28 3.31 1.26 4.94
N THR A 29 2.12 0.89 4.43
CA THR A 29 1.59 1.42 3.17
C THR A 29 1.43 2.94 3.23
N LYS A 30 0.85 3.47 4.32
CA LYS A 30 0.71 4.93 4.55
C LYS A 30 2.06 5.65 4.54
N LEU A 31 3.06 5.09 5.23
CA LEU A 31 4.40 5.69 5.32
C LEU A 31 5.12 5.68 3.96
N ILE A 32 5.04 4.57 3.22
CA ILE A 32 5.63 4.46 1.87
C ILE A 32 4.98 5.47 0.93
N GLU A 33 3.66 5.55 0.90
CA GLU A 33 2.95 6.49 0.04
C GLU A 33 3.28 7.93 0.38
N LYS A 34 3.33 8.27 1.67
CA LYS A 34 3.73 9.61 2.11
C LYS A 34 5.15 9.96 1.65
N ALA A 35 6.11 9.07 1.87
CA ALA A 35 7.50 9.29 1.43
C ALA A 35 7.59 9.44 -0.10
N LEU A 36 6.81 8.65 -0.85
CA LEU A 36 6.71 8.78 -2.30
C LEU A 36 6.16 10.15 -2.68
N VAL A 37 5.02 10.57 -2.13
CA VAL A 37 4.42 11.89 -2.36
C VAL A 37 5.41 13.02 -2.13
N GLU A 38 6.14 12.98 -1.01
CA GLU A 38 7.15 13.98 -0.65
C GLU A 38 8.35 14.00 -1.63
N SER A 39 8.66 12.87 -2.26
CA SER A 39 9.75 12.75 -3.24
C SER A 39 9.38 13.19 -4.66
N LEU A 40 8.10 13.37 -4.99
CA LEU A 40 7.66 13.74 -6.35
C LEU A 40 7.98 15.21 -6.64
N THR A 41 8.94 15.43 -7.53
CA THR A 41 9.44 16.78 -7.86
C THR A 41 8.84 17.35 -9.13
N THR A 42 8.41 16.50 -10.07
CA THR A 42 7.86 16.94 -11.36
C THR A 42 6.35 16.73 -11.46
N GLN A 43 5.68 17.53 -12.29
CA GLN A 43 4.25 17.37 -12.55
C GLN A 43 3.94 16.02 -13.21
N GLU A 44 4.79 15.56 -14.12
CA GLU A 44 4.64 14.26 -14.78
C GLU A 44 4.72 13.11 -13.78
N GLN A 45 5.65 13.16 -12.81
CA GLN A 45 5.75 12.18 -11.73
C GLN A 45 4.47 12.16 -10.88
N LYS A 46 3.93 13.34 -10.54
CA LYS A 46 2.67 13.47 -9.80
C LYS A 46 1.49 12.86 -10.57
N GLU A 47 1.40 13.10 -11.88
CA GLU A 47 0.34 12.53 -12.72
C GLU A 47 0.45 11.01 -12.88
N ALA A 48 1.66 10.49 -13.06
CA ALA A 48 1.91 9.06 -13.12
C ALA A 48 1.52 8.39 -11.79
N PHE A 49 1.90 8.98 -10.67
CA PHE A 49 1.58 8.46 -9.35
C PHE A 49 0.07 8.54 -9.04
N LYS A 50 -0.62 9.60 -9.46
CA LYS A 50 -2.09 9.69 -9.40
C LYS A 50 -2.79 8.57 -10.17
N LYS A 51 -2.35 8.29 -11.40
CA LYS A 51 -2.87 7.18 -12.21
C LYS A 51 -2.61 5.84 -11.54
N TYR A 52 -1.41 5.66 -10.98
CA TYR A 52 -1.04 4.47 -10.23
C TYR A 52 -1.97 4.24 -9.03
N LEU A 53 -2.12 5.23 -8.14
CA LEU A 53 -3.00 5.12 -6.97
C LEU A 53 -4.46 4.88 -7.35
N THR A 54 -4.95 5.54 -8.40
CA THR A 54 -6.33 5.34 -8.92
C THR A 54 -6.54 3.92 -9.40
N ASN A 55 -5.58 3.36 -10.14
CA ASN A 55 -5.67 1.99 -10.63
C ASN A 55 -5.56 0.98 -9.50
N LEU A 56 -4.69 1.24 -8.53
CA LEU A 56 -4.46 0.36 -7.39
C LEU A 56 -5.67 0.31 -6.46
N SER A 57 -6.24 1.46 -6.09
CA SER A 57 -7.46 1.52 -5.28
C SER A 57 -8.61 0.79 -5.96
N LYS A 58 -8.83 1.04 -7.26
CA LYS A 58 -9.87 0.36 -8.05
C LYS A 58 -9.66 -1.15 -8.09
N LYS A 59 -8.42 -1.62 -8.30
CA LYS A 59 -8.10 -3.06 -8.31
C LYS A 59 -8.44 -3.69 -6.96
N LYS A 60 -8.02 -3.06 -5.86
CA LYS A 60 -8.26 -3.54 -4.49
C LYS A 60 -9.75 -3.56 -4.14
N ARG A 61 -10.52 -2.53 -4.53
CA ARG A 61 -11.99 -2.51 -4.41
C ARG A 61 -12.65 -3.66 -5.16
N ASN A 62 -12.26 -3.88 -6.42
CA ASN A 62 -12.83 -4.95 -7.23
C ASN A 62 -12.54 -6.33 -6.63
N GLU A 63 -11.31 -6.55 -6.15
CA GLU A 63 -10.91 -7.80 -5.52
C GLU A 63 -11.65 -8.02 -4.18
N ALA A 64 -11.84 -6.97 -3.37
CA ALA A 64 -12.66 -7.04 -2.17
C ALA A 64 -14.12 -7.42 -2.47
N SER A 65 -14.73 -6.82 -3.51
CA SER A 65 -16.08 -7.17 -3.97
C SER A 65 -16.15 -8.64 -4.39
N HIS A 66 -15.18 -9.10 -5.18
CA HIS A 66 -15.11 -10.50 -5.62
C HIS A 66 -14.97 -11.47 -4.43
N LEU A 67 -14.16 -11.14 -3.42
CA LEU A 67 -14.04 -11.95 -2.22
C LEU A 67 -15.35 -12.00 -1.41
N ARG A 68 -16.13 -10.93 -1.38
CA ARG A 68 -17.46 -10.94 -0.75
C ARG A 68 -18.46 -11.78 -1.53
N GLU A 69 -18.44 -11.72 -2.86
CA GLU A 69 -19.27 -12.56 -3.72
C GLU A 69 -18.92 -14.05 -3.50
N LEU A 70 -17.63 -14.38 -3.46
CA LEU A 70 -17.14 -15.71 -3.08
C LEU A 70 -17.64 -16.10 -1.68
N ALA A 71 -17.50 -15.24 -0.68
CA ALA A 71 -17.97 -15.51 0.68
C ALA A 71 -19.50 -15.72 0.75
N SER A 72 -20.25 -15.04 -0.12
CA SER A 72 -21.71 -15.15 -0.20
C SER A 72 -22.18 -16.45 -0.87
N SER A 73 -21.38 -17.00 -1.78
CA SER A 73 -21.64 -18.26 -2.49
C SER A 73 -21.13 -19.50 -1.75
N GLU A 74 -20.34 -19.32 -0.69
CA GLU A 74 -19.92 -20.42 0.18
C GLU A 74 -21.12 -21.08 0.89
N PRO A 75 -21.18 -22.42 0.95
CA PRO A 75 -22.24 -23.13 1.65
C PRO A 75 -22.23 -22.85 3.17
N ASN A 76 -23.40 -22.98 3.81
CA ASN A 76 -23.60 -22.59 5.22
C ASN A 76 -22.70 -23.31 6.25
N HIS A 77 -22.15 -24.49 5.91
CA HIS A 77 -21.20 -25.22 6.77
C HIS A 77 -19.75 -24.73 6.66
N SER A 78 -19.42 -23.84 5.71
CA SER A 78 -18.07 -23.33 5.45
C SER A 78 -17.71 -22.09 6.29
N GLY A 79 -18.22 -21.97 7.52
CA GLY A 79 -18.17 -20.74 8.32
C GLY A 79 -16.76 -20.14 8.51
N ALA A 80 -15.74 -20.97 8.75
CA ALA A 80 -14.36 -20.50 8.92
C ALA A 80 -13.77 -19.94 7.60
N ARG A 81 -14.08 -20.57 6.46
CA ARG A 81 -13.62 -20.11 5.14
C ARG A 81 -14.32 -18.81 4.75
N LYS A 82 -15.65 -18.75 4.93
CA LYS A 82 -16.45 -17.54 4.71
C LYS A 82 -15.91 -16.36 5.53
N LYS A 83 -15.59 -16.58 6.80
CA LYS A 83 -15.00 -15.56 7.68
C LYS A 83 -13.65 -15.05 7.13
N LYS A 84 -12.75 -15.95 6.72
CA LYS A 84 -11.45 -15.56 6.14
C LYS A 84 -11.60 -14.73 4.86
N LEU A 85 -12.52 -15.10 3.97
CA LEU A 85 -12.79 -14.34 2.74
C LEU A 85 -13.28 -12.92 3.06
N ILE A 86 -14.16 -12.79 4.06
CA ILE A 86 -14.64 -11.47 4.52
C ILE A 86 -13.50 -10.67 5.17
N GLU A 87 -12.67 -11.28 6.01
CA GLU A 87 -11.52 -10.62 6.63
C GLU A 87 -10.54 -10.09 5.57
N LEU A 88 -10.23 -10.88 4.54
CA LEU A 88 -9.39 -10.45 3.42
C LEU A 88 -10.05 -9.32 2.61
N ALA A 89 -11.36 -9.40 2.34
CA ALA A 89 -12.08 -8.33 1.66
C ALA A 89 -11.98 -7.01 2.43
N VAL A 90 -12.15 -7.04 3.75
CA VAL A 90 -12.04 -5.86 4.62
C VAL A 90 -10.61 -5.29 4.61
N GLN A 91 -9.58 -6.15 4.59
CA GLN A 91 -8.19 -5.69 4.50
C GLN A 91 -7.93 -4.95 3.18
N LEU A 92 -8.37 -5.52 2.05
CA LEU A 92 -8.22 -4.88 0.74
C LEU A 92 -8.97 -3.54 0.65
N GLU A 93 -10.11 -3.41 1.31
CA GLU A 93 -10.83 -2.12 1.38
C GLU A 93 -10.10 -1.07 2.19
N LYS A 94 -9.45 -1.46 3.28
CA LYS A 94 -8.61 -0.54 4.06
C LYS A 94 -7.45 -0.05 3.21
N GLU A 95 -6.74 -0.95 2.52
CA GLU A 95 -5.66 -0.59 1.60
C GLU A 95 -6.16 0.34 0.48
N ALA A 96 -7.30 0.02 -0.14
CA ALA A 96 -7.92 0.88 -1.15
C ALA A 96 -8.23 2.28 -0.61
N SER A 97 -8.71 2.37 0.64
CA SER A 97 -9.04 3.64 1.29
C SER A 97 -7.79 4.49 1.55
N ILE A 98 -6.65 3.88 1.88
CA ILE A 98 -5.36 4.58 2.02
C ILE A 98 -4.97 5.22 0.69
N HIS A 99 -4.97 4.43 -0.39
CA HIS A 99 -4.63 4.94 -1.73
C HIS A 99 -5.55 6.10 -2.16
N GLU A 100 -6.85 5.99 -1.86
CA GLU A 100 -7.85 7.04 -2.13
C GLU A 100 -7.59 8.30 -1.29
N GLU A 101 -7.16 8.16 -0.03
CA GLU A 101 -6.79 9.27 0.84
C GLU A 101 -5.52 9.98 0.35
N THR A 102 -4.48 9.22 0.00
CA THR A 102 -3.26 9.78 -0.61
C THR A 102 -3.57 10.52 -1.91
N LEU A 103 -4.47 9.97 -2.75
CA LEU A 103 -4.91 10.63 -3.98
C LEU A 103 -5.56 11.99 -3.69
N LYS A 104 -6.41 12.08 -2.67
CA LYS A 104 -7.04 13.35 -2.25
C LYS A 104 -5.98 14.36 -1.80
N THR A 105 -5.00 13.94 -0.99
CA THR A 105 -3.89 14.79 -0.53
C THR A 105 -3.07 15.33 -1.71
N LEU A 106 -2.76 14.48 -2.70
CA LEU A 106 -2.07 14.88 -3.93
C LEU A 106 -2.87 15.85 -4.81
N GLN A 107 -4.20 15.75 -4.80
CA GLN A 107 -5.07 16.69 -5.51
C GLN A 107 -5.10 18.05 -4.81
N GLN A 108 -5.20 18.06 -3.48
CA GLN A 108 -5.20 19.28 -2.68
C GLN A 108 -3.85 20.02 -2.74
N SER A 109 -2.74 19.28 -2.76
CA SER A 109 -1.37 19.84 -2.82
C SER A 109 -1.02 20.47 -4.19
N GLN A 110 -1.90 20.38 -5.20
CA GLN A 110 -1.73 21.07 -6.48
C GLN A 110 -2.50 22.40 -6.56
N VAL A 111 -3.35 22.70 -5.58
CA VAL A 111 -4.17 23.93 -5.54
C VAL A 111 -3.47 25.05 -4.73
N GLN A 112 -2.36 24.74 -4.06
CA GLN A 112 -1.47 25.69 -3.39
C GLN A 112 -0.26 26.02 -4.26
#